data_AF-A0A2D6GG08-F1
#
_entry.id   AF-A0A2D6GG08-F1
#
_cell.length_a   1.000
_cell.length_b   1.000
_cell.length_c   1.000
_cell.angle_alpha   90.00
_cell.angle_beta   90.00
_cell.angle_gamma   90.00
#
_symmetry.space_group_name_H-M   'P 1'
#
loop_
_entity.id
_entity.type
_entity.pdbx_description
1 polymer ?
#
loop_
_entity_poly.entity_id
_entity_poly.type
_entity_poly.pdbx_seq_one_letter_code
_entity_poly.pdbx_strand_id
1 'polypeptide(L)'
;MSHEPRGSFHGDKWAAASKHHGAAQHDTLSDQVAAVRIVFRVLAFPIWAPLYVRRRLKRRRAMKDFALDFVLGRVYGDQIANEIALEWIEQHPGDYVLGEYDPKLPALRRTFSRILDRNM
;
A
#
# COMPACT_ATOMS: atom_id res chain seq x y z
N MET A 1 8.84 67.18 28.93
CA MET A 1 8.12 66.22 28.06
C MET A 1 8.89 66.14 26.75
N SER A 2 9.80 65.18 26.63
CA SER A 2 10.64 65.02 25.44
C SER A 2 10.38 63.63 24.88
N HIS A 3 9.69 63.59 23.74
CA HIS A 3 9.54 62.38 22.93
C HIS A 3 10.69 62.33 21.93
N GLU A 4 11.54 61.32 22.02
CA GLU A 4 12.31 60.83 20.88
C GLU A 4 11.79 59.43 20.53
N PRO A 5 11.42 59.16 19.27
CA PRO A 5 11.42 57.82 18.73
C PRO A 5 12.54 57.75 17.68
N ARG A 6 13.63 57.03 17.99
CA ARG A 6 14.64 56.70 16.99
C ARG A 6 14.94 55.22 16.98
N GLY A 7 14.56 54.59 15.87
CA GLY A 7 15.41 53.60 15.20
C GLY A 7 14.98 52.15 15.31
N SER A 8 13.87 51.76 14.68
CA SER A 8 13.63 50.35 14.29
C SER A 8 13.26 50.28 12.81
N PHE A 9 14.21 50.56 11.92
CA PHE A 9 13.95 50.52 10.47
C PHE A 9 15.02 49.76 9.67
N HIS A 10 16.01 49.16 10.34
CA HIS A 10 17.12 48.44 9.68
C HIS A 10 17.11 46.92 9.88
N GLY A 11 16.33 46.38 10.83
CA GLY A 11 16.26 44.93 11.09
C GLY A 11 15.33 44.16 10.15
N ASP A 12 14.25 44.79 9.68
CA ASP A 12 13.16 44.08 8.99
C ASP A 12 13.50 43.69 7.54
N LYS A 13 14.37 44.45 6.86
CA LYS A 13 14.76 44.17 5.47
C LYS A 13 15.64 42.91 5.35
N TRP A 14 16.50 42.65 6.33
CA TRP A 14 17.35 41.45 6.36
C TRP A 14 16.57 40.20 6.78
N ALA A 15 15.61 40.35 7.69
CA ALA A 15 14.70 39.27 8.08
C ALA A 15 13.73 38.86 6.95
N ALA A 16 13.27 39.82 6.14
CA ALA A 16 12.44 39.52 4.97
C ALA A 16 13.25 38.82 3.86
N ALA A 17 14.45 39.31 3.53
CA ALA A 17 15.30 38.69 2.50
C ALA A 17 15.71 37.25 2.84
N SER A 18 16.07 36.99 4.10
CA SER A 18 16.42 35.64 4.58
C SER A 18 15.21 34.68 4.57
N LYS A 19 14.01 35.15 4.94
CA LYS A 19 12.77 34.34 4.84
C LYS A 19 12.41 34.00 3.39
N HIS A 20 12.56 34.95 2.47
CA HIS A 20 12.31 34.70 1.05
C HIS A 20 13.33 33.73 0.41
N HIS A 21 14.60 33.81 0.79
CA HIS A 21 15.61 32.87 0.32
C HIS A 21 15.44 31.46 0.91
N GLY A 22 15.04 31.34 2.19
CA GLY A 22 14.71 30.06 2.79
C GLY A 22 13.50 29.39 2.12
N ALA A 23 12.43 30.14 1.85
CA ALA A 23 11.24 29.61 1.17
C ALA A 23 11.55 29.13 -0.26
N ALA A 24 12.30 29.92 -1.04
CA ALA A 24 12.70 29.54 -2.40
C ALA A 24 13.67 28.33 -2.43
N GLN A 25 14.55 28.22 -1.43
CA GLN A 25 15.42 27.05 -1.28
C GLN A 25 14.62 25.80 -0.88
N HIS A 26 13.60 25.93 -0.03
CA HIS A 26 12.72 24.82 0.32
C HIS A 26 11.89 24.32 -0.87
N ASP A 27 11.37 25.23 -1.70
CA ASP A 27 10.59 24.86 -2.90
C ASP A 27 11.45 24.13 -3.93
N THR A 28 12.67 24.62 -4.18
CA THR A 28 13.62 23.96 -5.11
C THR A 28 14.12 22.60 -4.61
N LEU A 29 14.36 22.46 -3.29
CA LEU A 29 14.70 21.16 -2.69
C LEU A 29 13.53 20.17 -2.75
N SER A 30 12.30 20.64 -2.54
CA SER A 30 11.09 19.83 -2.68
C SER A 30 10.91 19.29 -4.10
N ASP A 31 11.09 20.15 -5.11
CA ASP A 31 10.99 19.76 -6.53
C ASP A 31 12.10 18.79 -6.94
N GLN A 32 13.34 18.99 -6.47
CA GLN A 32 14.42 18.04 -6.72
C GLN A 32 14.16 16.67 -6.09
N VAL A 33 13.65 16.64 -4.85
CA VAL A 33 13.28 15.38 -4.19
C VAL A 33 12.12 14.69 -4.92
N ALA A 34 11.14 15.45 -5.41
CA ALA A 34 10.04 14.91 -6.21
C ALA A 34 10.56 14.32 -7.53
N ALA A 35 11.42 15.03 -8.25
CA ALA A 35 12.03 14.57 -9.49
C ALA A 35 12.85 13.28 -9.28
N VAL A 36 13.69 13.23 -8.24
CA VAL A 36 14.48 12.03 -7.89
C VAL A 36 13.57 10.85 -7.56
N ARG A 37 12.48 11.06 -6.81
CA ARG A 37 11.49 9.99 -6.51
C ARG A 37 10.82 9.46 -7.78
N ILE A 38 10.50 10.33 -8.73
CA ILE A 38 9.88 9.93 -10.00
C ILE A 38 10.87 9.13 -10.84
N VAL A 39 12.11 9.62 -11.02
CA VAL A 39 13.15 8.91 -11.78
C VAL A 39 13.44 7.54 -11.16
N PHE A 40 13.59 7.48 -9.84
CA PHE A 40 13.79 6.21 -9.14
C PHE A 40 12.61 5.25 -9.35
N ARG A 41 11.35 5.74 -9.28
CA ARG A 41 10.17 4.93 -9.58
C ARG A 41 10.18 4.42 -11.02
N VAL A 42 10.48 5.27 -12.00
CA VAL A 42 10.51 4.88 -13.42
C VAL A 42 11.58 3.82 -13.68
N LEU A 43 12.75 3.94 -13.05
CA LEU A 43 13.84 2.97 -13.19
C LEU A 43 13.58 1.66 -12.41
N ALA A 44 12.96 1.73 -11.23
CA ALA A 44 12.67 0.56 -10.42
C ALA A 44 11.40 -0.19 -10.88
N PHE A 45 10.44 0.50 -11.49
CA PHE A 45 9.18 -0.06 -11.98
C PHE A 45 9.35 -1.25 -12.96
N PRO A 46 10.21 -1.21 -13.99
CA PRO A 46 10.35 -2.34 -14.93
C PRO A 46 10.90 -3.61 -14.27
N ILE A 47 11.59 -3.50 -13.13
CA ILE A 47 12.08 -4.66 -12.37
C ILE A 47 11.03 -5.10 -11.34
N TRP A 48 10.42 -4.15 -10.63
CA TRP A 48 9.48 -4.43 -9.57
C TRP A 48 8.12 -4.95 -10.09
N ALA A 49 7.61 -4.37 -11.17
CA ALA A 49 6.33 -4.73 -11.77
C ALA A 49 6.24 -6.21 -12.19
N PRO A 50 7.19 -6.80 -12.97
CA PRO A 50 7.12 -8.21 -13.34
C PRO A 50 7.26 -9.14 -12.13
N LEU A 51 8.10 -8.78 -11.14
CA LEU A 51 8.22 -9.56 -9.90
C LEU A 51 6.92 -9.55 -9.10
N TYR A 52 6.28 -8.39 -8.97
CA TYR A 52 5.00 -8.26 -8.28
C TYR A 52 3.89 -9.06 -8.99
N VAL A 53 3.79 -8.94 -10.33
CA VAL A 53 2.82 -9.69 -11.13
C VAL A 53 3.07 -11.19 -10.99
N ARG A 54 4.32 -11.65 -11.08
CA ARG A 54 4.65 -13.08 -10.90
C ARG A 54 4.27 -13.59 -9.51
N ARG A 55 4.57 -12.84 -8.44
CA ARG A 55 4.16 -13.19 -7.07
C ARG A 55 2.64 -13.27 -6.94
N ARG A 56 1.91 -12.31 -7.51
CA ARG A 56 0.45 -12.28 -7.50
C ARG A 56 -0.16 -13.45 -8.27
N LEU A 57 0.38 -13.78 -9.43
CA LEU A 57 -0.04 -14.94 -10.23
C LEU A 57 0.25 -16.25 -9.49
N LYS A 58 1.43 -16.39 -8.88
CA LYS A 58 1.78 -17.57 -8.07
C LYS A 58 0.80 -17.76 -6.90
N ARG A 59 0.48 -16.68 -6.18
CA ARG A 59 -0.51 -16.72 -5.09
C ARG A 59 -1.89 -17.14 -5.59
N ARG A 60 -2.35 -16.60 -6.72
CA ARG A 60 -3.64 -16.99 -7.32
C ARG A 60 -3.69 -18.45 -7.73
N ARG A 61 -2.61 -18.99 -8.30
CA ARG A 61 -2.51 -20.42 -8.61
C ARG A 61 -2.59 -21.26 -7.35
N ALA A 62 -1.80 -20.93 -6.33
CA ALA A 62 -1.82 -21.62 -5.04
C ALA A 62 -3.22 -21.63 -4.41
N MET A 63 -3.93 -20.50 -4.41
CA MET A 63 -5.32 -20.43 -3.92
C MET A 63 -6.27 -21.30 -4.73
N LYS A 64 -6.11 -21.33 -6.06
CA LYS A 64 -6.94 -22.19 -6.92
C LYS A 64 -6.68 -23.66 -6.62
N ASP A 65 -5.42 -24.07 -6.62
CA ASP A 65 -5.02 -25.46 -6.43
C ASP A 65 -5.48 -25.95 -5.04
N PHE A 66 -5.29 -25.13 -4.02
CA PHE A 66 -5.80 -25.38 -2.68
C PHE A 66 -7.32 -25.54 -2.61
N ALA A 67 -8.07 -24.63 -3.24
CA ALA A 67 -9.53 -24.70 -3.23
C ALA A 67 -10.06 -25.95 -3.92
N LEU A 68 -9.42 -26.35 -5.03
CA LEU A 68 -9.81 -27.58 -5.75
C LEU A 68 -9.47 -28.84 -4.96
N ASP A 69 -8.29 -28.87 -4.32
CA ASP A 69 -7.88 -29.98 -3.47
C ASP A 69 -8.77 -30.12 -2.23
N PHE A 70 -9.13 -29.00 -1.59
CA PHE A 70 -9.99 -28.99 -0.42
C PHE A 70 -11.39 -29.56 -0.69
N VAL A 71 -11.95 -29.28 -1.87
CA VAL A 71 -13.28 -29.77 -2.25
C VAL A 71 -13.24 -31.17 -2.86
N LEU A 72 -12.07 -31.66 -3.25
CA LEU A 72 -11.90 -32.99 -3.82
C LEU A 72 -12.34 -34.05 -2.79
N GLY A 73 -13.50 -34.66 -3.03
CA GLY A 73 -14.10 -35.64 -2.12
C GLY A 73 -15.02 -35.06 -1.03
N ARG A 74 -15.33 -33.76 -1.05
CA ARG A 74 -16.33 -33.12 -0.17
C ARG A 74 -17.60 -32.75 -0.94
N VAL A 75 -18.72 -32.69 -0.23
CA VAL A 75 -20.00 -32.23 -0.79
C VAL A 75 -19.96 -30.71 -0.95
N TYR A 76 -20.18 -30.22 -2.16
CA TYR A 76 -20.26 -28.80 -2.44
C TYR A 76 -21.52 -28.20 -1.80
N GLY A 77 -21.36 -27.14 -1.01
CA GLY A 77 -22.46 -26.44 -0.37
C GLY A 77 -22.15 -24.96 -0.14
N ASP A 78 -23.18 -24.17 0.21
CA ASP A 78 -23.10 -22.71 0.28
C ASP A 78 -22.05 -22.18 1.29
N GLN A 79 -21.64 -23.00 2.26
CA GLN A 79 -20.67 -22.64 3.28
C GLN A 79 -19.22 -23.03 2.92
N ILE A 80 -18.98 -23.76 1.83
CA ILE A 80 -17.67 -24.33 1.52
C ILE A 80 -16.61 -23.24 1.28
N ALA A 81 -17.01 -22.12 0.67
CA ALA A 81 -16.12 -20.97 0.47
C ALA A 81 -15.72 -20.29 1.78
N ASN A 82 -16.54 -20.40 2.84
CA ASN A 82 -16.18 -19.93 4.18
C ASN A 82 -15.14 -20.85 4.83
N GLU A 83 -15.39 -22.16 4.78
CA GLU A 83 -14.47 -23.16 5.34
C GLU A 83 -13.09 -23.10 4.69
N ILE A 84 -13.03 -23.06 3.36
CA ILE A 84 -11.77 -22.91 2.60
C ILE A 84 -11.05 -21.61 2.99
N ALA A 85 -11.79 -20.52 3.20
CA ALA A 85 -11.19 -19.25 3.57
C ALA A 85 -10.57 -19.28 4.98
N LEU A 86 -11.22 -19.95 5.94
CA LEU A 86 -10.70 -20.13 7.28
C LEU A 86 -9.47 -21.04 7.28
N GLU A 87 -9.54 -22.18 6.60
CA GLU A 87 -8.39 -23.10 6.47
C GLU A 87 -7.20 -22.41 5.79
N TRP A 88 -7.45 -21.62 4.74
CA TRP A 88 -6.40 -20.84 4.08
C TRP A 88 -5.71 -19.86 5.04
N ILE A 89 -6.48 -19.23 5.93
CA ILE A 89 -5.96 -18.30 6.94
C ILE A 89 -5.08 -19.04 7.94
N GLU A 90 -5.53 -20.19 8.44
CA GLU A 90 -4.77 -21.03 9.37
C GLU A 90 -3.42 -21.45 8.80
N GLN A 91 -3.36 -21.77 7.50
CA GLN A 91 -2.12 -22.14 6.82
C GLN A 91 -1.21 -20.95 6.48
N HIS A 92 -1.70 -19.71 6.60
CA HIS A 92 -0.98 -18.49 6.25
C HIS A 92 -1.03 -17.42 7.36
N PRO A 93 -0.59 -17.73 8.60
CA PRO A 93 -0.73 -16.82 9.73
C PRO A 93 0.03 -15.49 9.55
N GLY A 94 1.11 -15.47 8.76
CA GLY A 94 1.86 -14.25 8.46
C GLY A 94 1.10 -13.25 7.57
N ASP A 95 0.14 -13.72 6.77
CA ASP A 95 -0.67 -12.87 5.89
C ASP A 95 -1.96 -12.36 6.56
N TYR A 96 -2.41 -13.07 7.60
CA TYR A 96 -3.68 -12.89 8.31
C TYR A 96 -3.47 -12.97 9.83
N VAL A 97 -2.85 -11.93 10.39
CA VAL A 97 -2.43 -11.89 11.80
C VAL A 97 -3.61 -12.04 12.77
N LEU A 98 -4.80 -11.61 12.36
CA LEU A 98 -6.01 -11.67 13.19
C LEU A 98 -6.82 -12.96 12.99
N GLY A 99 -6.33 -13.90 12.19
CA GLY A 99 -7.01 -15.17 11.95
C GLY A 99 -8.42 -14.97 11.38
N GLU A 100 -9.41 -15.60 12.02
CA GLU A 100 -10.83 -15.49 11.66
C GLU A 100 -11.42 -14.08 11.78
N TYR A 101 -10.77 -13.19 12.57
CA TYR A 101 -11.19 -11.79 12.74
C TYR A 101 -10.53 -10.85 11.72
N ASP A 102 -9.74 -11.36 10.77
CA ASP A 102 -9.06 -10.52 9.80
C ASP A 102 -10.04 -9.79 8.88
N PRO A 103 -9.92 -8.45 8.71
CA PRO A 103 -10.83 -7.68 7.86
C PRO A 103 -10.77 -8.08 6.38
N LYS A 104 -9.75 -8.83 5.95
CA LYS A 104 -9.64 -9.37 4.59
C LYS A 104 -10.47 -10.65 4.41
N LEU A 105 -10.95 -11.30 5.47
CA LEU A 105 -11.70 -12.55 5.38
C LEU A 105 -12.91 -12.47 4.43
N PRO A 106 -13.77 -11.42 4.46
CA PRO A 106 -14.87 -11.30 3.50
C PRO A 106 -14.41 -11.25 2.04
N ALA A 107 -13.28 -10.59 1.76
CA ALA A 107 -12.71 -10.55 0.40
C ALA A 107 -12.10 -11.90 -0.01
N LEU A 108 -11.52 -12.62 0.95
CA LEU A 108 -10.99 -13.95 0.76
C LEU A 108 -12.10 -14.96 0.42
N ARG A 109 -13.20 -14.97 1.19
CA ARG A 109 -14.41 -15.78 0.92
C ARG A 109 -14.95 -15.56 -0.50
N ARG A 110 -15.13 -14.30 -0.91
CA ARG A 110 -15.55 -13.95 -2.29
C ARG A 110 -14.56 -14.43 -3.35
N THR A 111 -13.27 -14.45 -3.02
CA THR A 111 -12.24 -14.95 -3.94
C THR A 111 -12.36 -16.45 -4.12
N PHE A 112 -12.54 -17.21 -3.04
CA PHE A 112 -12.74 -18.65 -3.11
C PHE A 112 -14.05 -19.04 -3.76
N SER A 113 -15.17 -18.39 -3.44
CA SER A 113 -16.45 -18.59 -4.15
C SER A 113 -16.26 -18.40 -5.66
N ARG A 114 -15.65 -17.29 -6.11
CA ARG A 114 -15.40 -17.07 -7.54
C ARG A 114 -14.46 -18.12 -8.17
N ILE A 115 -13.50 -18.64 -7.41
CA ILE A 115 -12.63 -19.72 -7.88
C ILE A 115 -13.46 -20.98 -8.09
N LEU A 116 -14.31 -21.34 -7.14
CA LEU A 116 -15.15 -22.52 -7.20
C LEU A 116 -16.17 -22.41 -8.33
N ASP A 117 -16.92 -21.31 -8.40
CA ASP A 117 -17.94 -21.03 -9.44
C ASP A 117 -17.39 -21.10 -10.87
N ARG A 118 -16.07 -20.95 -11.04
CA ARG A 118 -15.40 -21.00 -12.35
C ARG A 118 -14.86 -22.39 -12.70
N ASN A 119 -14.64 -23.26 -11.72
CA ASN A 119 -13.95 -24.53 -11.94
C ASN A 119 -14.80 -25.76 -11.57
N MET A 120 -16.01 -25.57 -11.03
CA MET A 120 -17.04 -26.59 -10.79
C MET A 120 -18.26 -26.29 -11.65
#